data_AF-A0A2D7GXR8-F1
#
_entry.id   AF-A0A2D7GXR8-F1
#
_cell.length_a   1.000
_cell.length_b   1.000
_cell.length_c   1.000
_cell.angle_alpha   90.00
_cell.angle_beta   90.00
_cell.angle_gamma   90.00
#
_symmetry.space_group_name_H-M   'P 1'
#
loop_
_entity.id
_entity.type
_entity.pdbx_description
1 polymer ?
#
loop_
_entity_poly.entity_id
_entity_poly.type
_entity_poly.pdbx_seq_one_letter_code
_entity_poly.pdbx_strand_id
1 'polypeptide(L)' 'MSWFLPALAMVLIIEGLGPLLFPNKWRNYLQKLSQQPSNELRRIGGVLVIMGALLLLFFA' A
#
# COMPACT_ATOMS: atom_id res chain seq x y z
N MET A 1 21.46 -4.95 7.66
CA MET A 1 20.36 -5.60 8.40
C MET A 1 19.59 -4.68 9.35
N SER A 2 20.05 -3.45 9.63
CA SER A 2 19.40 -2.52 10.58
C SER A 2 18.12 -1.84 10.06
N TRP A 3 18.00 -1.60 8.75
CA TRP A 3 16.91 -0.80 8.17
C TRP A 3 15.62 -1.56 7.88
N PHE A 4 15.65 -2.89 7.90
CA PHE A 4 14.50 -3.72 7.57
C PHE A 4 13.35 -3.56 8.59
N LEU A 5 13.66 -3.65 9.89
CA LEU A 5 12.67 -3.52 10.96
C LEU A 5 12.02 -2.13 11.00
N PRO A 6 12.79 -1.03 10.92
CA PRO A 6 12.22 0.32 10.83
C PRO A 6 11.34 0.53 9.57
N ALA A 7 11.77 0.03 8.40
CA ALA A 7 10.97 0.14 7.18
C ALA A 7 9.63 -0.61 7.32
N LEU A 8 9.65 -1.82 7.88
CA LEU A 8 8.45 -2.61 8.14
C LEU A 8 7.53 -1.91 9.16
N ALA A 9 8.08 -1.36 10.24
CA ALA A 9 7.31 -0.60 11.23
C ALA A 9 6.62 0.62 10.61
N MET A 10 7.29 1.35 9.70
CA MET A 10 6.72 2.49 9.01
C MET A 10 5.53 2.09 8.12
N VAL A 11 5.65 1.00 7.36
CA VAL A 11 4.57 0.47 6.52
C VAL A 11 3.35 0.10 7.37
N LEU A 12 3.55 -0.58 8.51
CA LEU A 12 2.47 -0.95 9.42
C LEU A 12 1.76 0.26 10.02
N ILE A 13 2.50 1.31 10.39
CA ILE A 13 1.92 2.55 10.89
C ILE A 13 1.06 3.21 9.80
N ILE A 14 1.58 3.32 8.57
CA ILE A 14 0.86 3.97 7.46
C ILE A 14 -0.41 3.19 7.10
N GLU A 15 -0.32 1.87 6.96
CA GLU A 15 -1.48 1.01 6.69
C GLU A 15 -2.51 1.03 7.83
N GLY A 16 -2.06 1.13 9.09
CA GLY A 16 -2.93 1.22 10.27
C GLY A 16 -3.63 2.56 10.45
N LEU A 17 -3.07 3.66 9.93
CA LEU A 17 -3.64 5.00 10.08
C LEU A 17 -4.99 5.15 9.36
N GLY A 18 -5.15 4.56 8.18
CA GLY A 18 -6.40 4.57 7.40
C GLY A 18 -7.62 4.07 8.21
N PRO A 19 -7.60 2.82 8.71
CA PRO A 19 -8.70 2.29 9.52
C PRO A 19 -8.82 2.95 10.90
N LEU A 20 -7.72 3.40 11.52
CA LEU A 20 -7.74 4.01 12.84
C LEU A 20 -8.38 5.41 12.84
N LEU A 21 -8.03 6.26 11.88
CA LEU A 21 -8.51 7.64 11.81
C LEU A 21 -9.86 7.78 11.11
N PHE A 22 -10.11 6.98 10.06
CA PHE A 22 -11.30 7.13 9.22
C PHE A 22 -11.95 5.79 8.85
N PRO A 23 -12.46 5.02 9.83
CA PRO A 23 -12.96 3.66 9.60
C PRO A 23 -14.06 3.57 8.54
N ASN A 24 -15.03 4.49 8.54
CA ASN A 24 -16.14 4.48 7.59
C ASN A 24 -15.68 4.84 6.16
N LYS A 25 -14.78 5.80 6.01
CA LYS A 25 -14.24 6.18 4.70
C LYS A 25 -13.34 5.07 4.14
N TRP A 26 -12.51 4.49 4.99
CA TRP A 26 -11.64 3.36 4.65
C TRP A 26 -12.45 2.15 4.18
N ARG A 27 -13.51 1.78 4.91
CA ARG A 27 -14.41 0.69 4.52
C ARG A 27 -15.06 0.93 3.16
N ASN A 28 -15.56 2.14 2.91
CA ASN A 28 -16.17 2.49 1.62
C ASN A 28 -15.14 2.48 0.48
N TYR A 29 -13.90 2.91 0.75
CA TYR A 29 -12.80 2.86 -0.22
C TYR A 29 -12.47 1.40 -0.60
N LEU A 30 -12.31 0.53 0.39
CA LEU A 30 -12.05 -0.90 0.15
C LEU A 30 -13.18 -1.59 -0.61
N GLN A 31 -14.44 -1.24 -0.33
CA GLN A 31 -15.58 -1.76 -1.08
C GLN A 31 -15.54 -1.35 -2.56
N LYS A 32 -15.25 -0.07 -2.83
CA LYS A 32 -15.09 0.40 -4.21
C LYS A 32 -13.94 -0.30 -4.93
N LEU A 33 -12.82 -0.51 -4.23
CA LEU A 33 -11.65 -1.20 -4.76
C LEU A 33 -11.94 -2.68 -5.06
N SER A 34 -12.69 -3.35 -4.18
CA SER A 34 -13.13 -4.75 -4.36
C SER A 34 -14.08 -4.93 -5.54
N GLN A 35 -14.86 -3.90 -5.87
CA GLN A 35 -15.76 -3.90 -7.04
C GLN A 35 -15.05 -3.59 -8.37
N GLN A 36 -13.78 -3.19 -8.35
CA GLN A 36 -13.03 -2.94 -9.59
C GLN A 36 -12.74 -4.27 -10.32
N PRO A 37 -12.71 -4.24 -11.67
CA PRO A 37 -12.36 -5.44 -12.44
C PRO A 37 -10.92 -5.88 -12.11
N SER A 38 -10.70 -7.19 -12.04
CA SER A 38 -9.41 -7.77 -11.64
C SER A 38 -8.22 -7.29 -12.47
N ASN A 39 -8.46 -6.92 -13.73
CA ASN A 39 -7.43 -6.41 -14.62
C ASN A 39 -6.93 -5.01 -14.22
N GLU A 40 -7.82 -4.18 -13.67
CA GLU A 40 -7.49 -2.85 -13.16
C GLU A 40 -6.79 -2.93 -11.81
N LEU A 41 -7.27 -3.81 -10.93
CA LEU A 41 -6.60 -4.10 -9.66
C LEU A 41 -5.16 -4.62 -9.88
N ARG A 42 -4.96 -5.47 -10.89
CA ARG A 42 -3.61 -5.95 -11.28
C ARG A 42 -2.73 -4.84 -11.84
N ARG A 43 -3.29 -3.88 -12.58
CA ARG A 43 -2.53 -2.70 -13.06
C ARG A 43 -2.10 -1.81 -11.90
N ILE A 44 -3.01 -1.51 -10.98
CA ILE A 44 -2.71 -0.71 -9.78
C ILE A 44 -1.60 -1.39 -8.95
N GLY A 45 -1.76 -2.68 -8.65
CA GLY A 45 -0.74 -3.46 -7.95
C GLY A 45 0.59 -3.53 -8.70
N GLY A 46 0.56 -3.71 -10.03
CA GLY A 46 1.75 -3.74 -10.86
C GLY A 46 2.52 -2.41 -10.85
N VAL A 47 1.82 -1.28 -10.97
CA VAL A 47 2.45 0.04 -10.88
C VAL A 47 3.07 0.28 -9.50
N LEU A 48 2.38 -0.10 -8.43
CA LEU A 48 2.91 0.01 -7.06
C LEU A 48 4.18 -0.82 -6.87
N VAL A 49 4.21 -2.06 -7.35
CA VAL A 49 5.40 -2.94 -7.26
C VAL A 49 6.56 -2.37 -8.08
N ILE A 50 6.31 -1.91 -9.31
CA ILE A 50 7.36 -1.36 -10.17
C ILE A 50 7.95 -0.08 -9.54
N MET A 51 7.09 0.84 -9.09
CA MET A 51 7.53 2.06 -8.43
C MET A 51 8.32 1.77 -7.15
N GLY A 52 7.83 0.84 -6.32
CA GLY A 52 8.54 0.41 -5.11
C GLY A 52 9.89 -0.22 -5.41
N ALA A 53 9.98 -1.06 -6.45
CA ALA A 53 11.23 -1.67 -6.88
C ALA A 53 12.23 -0.64 -7.43
N LEU A 54 11.75 0.35 -8.20
CA LEU A 54 12.60 1.44 -8.69
C LEU A 54 13.12 2.30 -7.53
N LEU A 55 12.25 2.70 -6.59
CA LEU A 55 12.67 3.45 -5.41
C LEU A 55 13.70 2.67 -4.59
N LEU A 56 13.48 1.37 -4.39
CA LEU A 56 14.45 0.53 -3.71
C LEU A 56 15.77 0.49 -4.49
N LEU A 57 15.76 0.29 -5.80
CA LEU A 57 16.99 0.24 -6.60
C LEU A 57 17.77 1.57 -6.60
N PHE A 58 17.08 2.71 -6.63
CA PHE A 58 17.73 4.03 -6.64
C PHE A 58 18.25 4.49 -5.27
N PHE A 59 17.60 4.09 -4.18
CA PHE A 59 17.93 4.55 -2.81
C PHE A 59 18.58 3.49 -1.91
N ALA A 60 18.63 2.22 -2.34
CA ALA A 60 19.40 1.16 -1.66
C ALA A 60 20.87 1.19 -2.08
#